data_AF-A0A195EVP5-F1
#
_entry.id   AF-A0A195EVP5-F1
#
_cell.length_a   1.000
_cell.length_b   1.000
_cell.length_c   1.000
_cell.angle_alpha   90.00
_cell.angle_beta   90.00
_cell.angle_gamma   90.00
#
_symmetry.space_group_name_H-M   'P 1'
#
loop_
_entity.id
_entity.type
_entity.pdbx_description
1 polymer ?
#
loop_
_entity_poly.entity_id
_entity_poly.type
_entity_poly.pdbx_seq_one_letter_code
_entity_poly.pdbx_strand_id
1 'polypeptide(L)'
;GRSPRCIHLYKHRVGYIGNLFKHCYTYYSGDRILVGIREVKKKSILVGLKHQQIPKVPKFDSNNLVLVDNGIPLVYSTKIQVSIPHILRTEMKEQIHSKGDYTKLRAIASRFV
;
A
#
# COMPACT_ATOMS: atom_id res chain seq x y z
N GLY A 1 -7.06 -22.49 5.69
CA GLY A 1 -6.14 -21.84 4.72
C GLY A 1 -5.29 -20.80 5.43
N ARG A 2 -4.03 -20.60 5.02
CA ARG A 2 -3.14 -19.60 5.64
C ARG A 2 -3.56 -18.19 5.23
N SER A 3 -3.64 -17.26 6.19
CA SER A 3 -3.93 -15.85 5.90
C SER A 3 -2.81 -15.22 5.05
N PRO A 4 -3.13 -14.24 4.18
CA PRO A 4 -2.14 -13.49 3.42
C PRO A 4 -1.07 -12.87 4.33
N ARG A 5 0.20 -12.98 3.93
CA ARG A 5 1.32 -12.37 4.66
C ARG A 5 2.22 -11.59 3.72
N CYS A 6 2.72 -10.45 4.20
CA CYS A 6 3.79 -9.72 3.52
C CYS A 6 5.06 -10.56 3.55
N ILE A 7 5.72 -10.69 2.41
CA ILE A 7 6.98 -11.43 2.24
C ILE A 7 8.13 -10.45 2.06
N HIS A 8 7.92 -9.39 1.29
CA HIS A 8 8.97 -8.45 0.94
C HIS A 8 8.41 -7.04 0.73
N LEU A 9 9.18 -6.03 1.14
CA LEU A 9 8.91 -4.61 0.94
C LEU A 9 9.90 -4.08 -0.08
N TYR A 10 9.41 -3.50 -1.18
CA TYR A 10 10.30 -3.01 -2.24
C TYR A 10 11.10 -1.77 -1.85
N LYS A 11 10.58 -0.96 -0.92
CA LYS A 11 11.24 0.26 -0.44
C LYS A 11 11.71 0.06 0.99
N HIS A 12 12.98 -0.26 1.15
CA HIS A 12 13.60 -0.35 2.48
C HIS A 12 13.83 1.05 3.04
N ARG A 13 12.95 1.48 3.94
CA ARG A 13 13.18 2.65 4.79
C ARG A 13 13.54 2.15 6.18
N VAL A 14 14.70 2.54 6.67
CA VAL A 14 15.07 2.34 8.07
C VAL A 14 14.38 3.46 8.85
N GLY A 15 13.35 3.10 9.61
CA GLY A 15 12.67 4.02 10.51
C GLY A 15 12.97 3.67 11.97
N TYR A 16 13.01 4.69 12.82
CA TYR A 16 13.05 4.53 14.27
C TYR A 16 11.61 4.57 14.79
N ILE A 17 11.16 3.49 15.44
CA ILE A 17 9.86 3.48 16.14
C ILE A 17 10.16 3.69 17.63
N GLY A 18 10.12 4.95 18.09
CA GLY A 18 10.39 5.33 19.47
C GLY A 18 11.87 5.24 19.90
N ASN A 19 12.13 5.14 21.21
CA ASN A 19 13.47 5.06 21.81
C ASN A 19 14.14 3.67 21.67
N LEU A 20 13.47 2.71 21.04
CA LEU A 20 14.01 1.37 20.87
C LEU A 20 14.69 1.29 19.49
N PHE A 21 16.02 1.18 19.50
CA PHE A 21 16.88 0.86 18.35
C PHE A 21 16.56 -0.54 17.80
N LYS A 22 15.36 -0.73 17.24
CA LYS A 22 15.08 -1.82 16.31
C LYS A 22 15.09 -1.22 14.92
N HIS A 23 15.93 -1.76 14.04
CA HIS A 23 15.80 -1.58 12.59
C HIS A 23 14.42 -2.11 12.16
N CYS A 24 13.38 -1.29 12.29
CA CYS A 24 12.05 -1.62 11.85
C CYS A 24 11.87 -1.03 10.46
N TYR A 25 11.60 -1.89 9.48
CA TYR A 25 11.16 -1.44 8.19
C TYR A 25 9.77 -0.81 8.36
N THR A 26 9.69 0.52 8.31
CA THR A 26 8.42 1.23 8.48
C THR A 26 7.63 1.17 7.19
N TYR A 27 6.38 0.70 7.30
CA TYR A 27 5.42 0.70 6.20
C TYR A 27 4.71 2.04 6.13
N TYR A 28 4.64 2.60 4.93
CA TYR A 28 3.79 3.75 4.63
C TYR A 28 2.72 3.38 3.62
N SER A 29 1.56 4.01 3.75
CA SER A 29 0.53 3.95 2.72
C SER A 29 1.12 4.42 1.39
N GLY A 30 0.99 3.59 0.35
CA GLY A 30 1.56 3.81 -0.99
C GLY A 30 2.76 2.94 -1.33
N ASP A 31 3.36 2.29 -0.32
CA ASP A 31 4.46 1.38 -0.55
C ASP A 31 4.03 0.13 -1.32
N ARG A 32 4.93 -0.32 -2.20
CA ARG A 32 4.79 -1.59 -2.91
C ARG A 32 5.30 -2.71 -2.03
N ILE A 33 4.51 -3.77 -1.91
CA ILE A 33 4.84 -4.97 -1.16
C ILE A 33 4.54 -6.23 -1.97
N LEU A 34 5.29 -7.28 -1.69
CA LEU A 34 5.05 -8.63 -2.18
C LEU A 34 4.31 -9.41 -1.11
N VAL A 35 3.13 -9.93 -1.44
CA VAL A 35 2.27 -10.68 -0.53
C VAL A 35 2.13 -12.11 -1.02
N GLY A 36 2.20 -13.06 -0.10
CA GLY A 36 1.88 -14.46 -0.37
C GLY A 36 0.40 -14.71 -0.13
N ILE A 37 -0.35 -15.06 -1.18
CA ILE A 37 -1.76 -15.44 -1.11
C ILE A 37 -1.91 -16.82 -1.74
N ARG A 38 -2.44 -17.79 -0.98
CA ARG A 38 -2.71 -19.16 -1.46
C ARG A 38 -1.55 -19.74 -2.29
N GLU A 39 -0.34 -19.68 -1.72
CA GLU A 39 0.91 -20.22 -2.32
C GLU A 39 1.45 -19.45 -3.54
N VAL A 40 0.77 -18.39 -3.97
CA VAL A 40 1.23 -17.51 -5.05
C VAL A 40 1.78 -16.20 -4.46
N LYS A 41 2.89 -15.73 -5.03
CA LYS A 41 3.44 -14.41 -4.73
C LYS A 41 2.79 -13.38 -5.64
N LYS A 42 2.15 -12.37 -5.07
CA LYS A 42 1.52 -11.27 -5.81
C LYS A 42 2.06 -9.93 -5.34
N LYS A 43 2.29 -9.03 -6.31
CA LYS A 43 2.62 -7.64 -6.01
C LYS A 43 1.35 -6.93 -5.54
N SER A 44 1.50 -5.99 -4.64
CA SER A 44 0.39 -5.20 -4.13
C SER A 44 0.85 -3.84 -3.66
N ILE A 45 -0.09 -2.91 -3.59
CA ILE A 45 0.10 -1.57 -3.07
C ILE A 45 -0.67 -1.48 -1.76
N LEU A 46 -0.01 -0.93 -0.75
CA LEU A 46 -0.61 -0.68 0.55
C LEU A 46 -1.44 0.60 0.49
N VAL A 47 -2.72 0.52 0.86
CA VAL A 47 -3.64 1.66 0.77
C VAL A 47 -4.01 2.19 2.16
N GLY A 48 -4.14 1.30 3.14
CA GLY A 48 -4.47 1.66 4.51
C GLY A 48 -3.68 0.84 5.51
N LEU A 49 -3.30 1.47 6.61
CA LEU A 49 -2.51 0.87 7.67
C LEU A 49 -3.16 1.13 9.03
N LYS A 50 -3.11 0.11 9.89
CA LYS A 50 -3.48 0.21 11.30
C LYS A 50 -2.40 0.85 12.16
N HIS A 51 -1.14 0.75 11.74
CA HIS A 51 -0.02 1.34 12.46
C HIS A 51 -0.09 2.87 12.44
N GLN A 52 0.37 3.52 13.51
CA GLN A 52 0.44 4.97 13.57
C GLN A 52 1.40 5.49 12.48
N GLN A 53 0.87 6.33 11.60
CA GLN A 53 1.61 6.93 10.50
C GLN A 53 2.14 8.30 10.90
N ILE A 54 2.88 8.93 9.99
CA ILE A 54 3.29 10.33 10.11
C ILE A 54 2.07 11.26 10.30
N PRO A 55 2.24 12.42 10.94
CA PRO A 55 1.18 13.41 11.10
C PRO A 55 0.51 13.74 9.76
N LYS A 56 -0.80 14.01 9.78
CA LYS A 56 -1.63 14.31 8.60
C LYS A 56 -1.87 13.12 7.64
N VAL A 57 -1.53 11.89 8.05
CA VAL A 57 -1.92 10.66 7.32
C VAL A 57 -3.06 9.95 8.07
N PRO A 58 -4.16 9.58 7.40
CA PRO A 58 -5.26 8.89 8.06
C PRO A 58 -4.83 7.49 8.52
N LYS A 59 -5.25 7.15 9.74
CA LYS A 59 -5.10 5.81 10.31
C LYS A 59 -6.37 5.01 10.01
N PHE A 60 -6.20 3.76 9.61
CA PHE A 60 -7.31 2.84 9.34
C PHE A 60 -7.41 1.80 10.45
N ASP A 61 -8.58 1.17 10.62
CA ASP A 61 -8.73 0.10 11.60
C ASP A 61 -8.10 -1.23 11.13
N SER A 62 -8.02 -1.41 9.81
CA SER A 62 -7.48 -2.58 9.12
C SER A 62 -6.32 -2.23 8.19
N ASN A 63 -5.42 -3.20 7.98
CA ASN A 63 -4.39 -3.10 6.95
C ASN A 63 -5.00 -3.47 5.60
N ASN A 64 -5.18 -2.47 4.74
CA ASN A 64 -5.84 -2.62 3.44
C ASN A 64 -4.80 -2.60 2.32
N LEU A 65 -4.87 -3.56 1.42
CA LEU A 65 -3.96 -3.72 0.29
C LEU A 65 -4.73 -3.97 -1.01
N VAL A 66 -4.18 -3.46 -2.11
CA VAL A 66 -4.71 -3.66 -3.47
C VAL A 66 -3.71 -4.47 -4.26
N LEU A 67 -4.16 -5.59 -4.82
CA LEU A 67 -3.32 -6.47 -5.65
C LEU A 67 -3.03 -5.81 -6.99
N VAL A 68 -1.84 -6.00 -7.52
CA VAL A 68 -1.39 -5.44 -8.80
C VAL A 68 -0.69 -6.52 -9.62
N ASP A 69 -1.07 -6.63 -10.89
CA ASP A 69 -0.50 -7.55 -11.86
C ASP A 69 -0.07 -6.75 -13.08
N ASN A 70 1.23 -6.74 -13.37
CA ASN A 70 1.83 -5.97 -14.48
C ASN A 70 1.39 -4.50 -14.56
N GLY A 71 1.17 -3.88 -13.40
CA GLY A 71 0.76 -2.48 -13.30
C GLY A 71 -0.73 -2.23 -13.51
N ILE A 72 -1.53 -3.29 -13.59
CA ILE A 72 -2.99 -3.23 -13.57
C ILE A 72 -3.44 -3.70 -12.18
N PRO A 73 -4.19 -2.88 -11.43
CA PRO A 73 -4.75 -3.33 -10.17
C PRO A 73 -5.70 -4.51 -10.42
N LEU A 74 -5.39 -5.66 -9.83
CA LEU A 74 -6.28 -6.83 -9.79
C LEU A 74 -7.31 -6.57 -8.72
N VAL A 75 -8.44 -5.98 -9.12
CA VAL A 75 -9.60 -5.87 -8.26
C VAL A 75 -10.59 -6.93 -8.72
N TYR A 76 -10.97 -7.86 -7.84
CA TYR A 76 -11.99 -8.87 -8.13
C TYR A 76 -13.38 -8.26 -8.33
N SER A 77 -13.54 -6.99 -7.97
CA SER A 77 -14.74 -6.16 -8.12
C SER A 77 -14.38 -4.93 -8.94
N THR A 78 -15.27 -4.41 -9.78
CA THR A 78 -15.03 -3.27 -10.70
C THR A 78 -14.55 -1.97 -10.00
N LYS A 79 -14.69 -1.84 -8.67
CA LYS A 79 -14.29 -0.67 -7.87
C LYS A 79 -13.72 -1.03 -6.51
N ILE A 80 -12.82 -0.18 -5.99
CA ILE A 80 -12.30 -0.28 -4.61
C ILE A 80 -13.28 0.45 -3.69
N GLN A 81 -13.95 -0.29 -2.79
CA GLN A 81 -14.92 0.26 -1.84
C GLN A 81 -14.26 1.01 -0.67
N VAL A 82 -13.04 0.64 -0.32
CA VAL A 82 -12.27 1.24 0.76
C VAL A 82 -11.78 2.64 0.36
N SER A 83 -11.80 3.59 1.30
CA SER A 83 -11.27 4.93 1.06
C SER A 83 -9.76 4.93 0.85
N ILE A 84 -9.30 5.75 -0.09
CA ILE A 84 -7.90 5.88 -0.46
C ILE A 84 -7.34 7.20 0.09
N PRO A 85 -6.19 7.18 0.81
CA PRO A 85 -5.63 8.40 1.36
C PRO A 85 -5.21 9.40 0.27
N HIS A 86 -5.45 10.70 0.52
CA HIS A 86 -5.06 11.78 -0.38
C HIS A 86 -3.55 11.89 -0.62
N ILE A 87 -2.72 11.41 0.32
CA ILE A 87 -1.25 11.36 0.16
C ILE A 87 -0.84 10.57 -1.10
N LEU A 88 -1.64 9.58 -1.49
CA LEU A 88 -1.38 8.83 -2.72
C LEU A 88 -1.48 9.70 -3.96
N ARG A 89 -2.25 10.81 -3.96
CA ARG A 89 -2.22 11.77 -5.08
C ARG A 89 -0.88 12.50 -5.22
N THR A 90 -0.15 12.73 -4.14
CA THR A 90 1.08 13.54 -4.13
C THR A 90 2.29 12.71 -4.53
N GLU A 91 2.48 11.53 -3.90
CA GLU A 91 3.56 10.60 -4.23
C GLU A 91 3.55 10.15 -5.72
N MET A 92 2.36 10.18 -6.35
CA MET A 92 2.15 9.89 -7.77
C MET A 92 2.72 10.94 -8.74
N LYS A 93 2.95 12.18 -8.29
CA LYS A 93 3.54 13.24 -9.12
C LYS A 93 5.06 13.12 -9.20
N GLU A 94 5.70 12.60 -8.16
CA GLU A 94 7.16 12.62 -8.01
C GLU A 94 7.85 11.38 -8.61
N GLN A 95 7.19 10.22 -8.65
CA GLN A 95 7.77 8.99 -9.22
C GLN A 95 7.39 8.81 -10.71
N ILE A 96 8.06 9.58 -11.58
CA ILE A 96 7.72 9.72 -13.01
C ILE A 96 7.92 8.42 -13.84
N HIS A 97 8.78 7.50 -13.41
CA HIS A 97 9.12 6.29 -14.18
C HIS A 97 8.15 5.09 -13.96
N SER A 98 7.19 5.18 -13.03
CA SER A 98 6.23 4.09 -12.73
C SER A 98 4.77 4.56 -12.67
N LYS A 99 4.44 5.56 -13.49
CA LYS A 99 3.20 6.35 -13.44
C LYS A 99 1.91 5.55 -13.68
N GLY A 100 2.00 4.36 -14.29
CA GLY A 100 0.85 3.56 -14.72
C GLY A 100 0.01 2.99 -13.58
N ASP A 101 0.65 2.37 -12.59
CA ASP A 101 -0.03 1.53 -11.60
C ASP A 101 -0.95 2.35 -10.69
N TYR A 102 -0.44 3.48 -10.23
CA TYR A 102 -1.16 4.34 -9.29
C TYR A 102 -2.25 5.17 -10.00
N THR A 103 -2.06 5.54 -11.27
CA THR A 103 -3.07 6.29 -12.06
C THR A 103 -4.31 5.44 -12.26
N LYS A 104 -4.12 4.15 -12.57
CA LYS A 104 -5.22 3.18 -12.69
C LYS A 104 -5.89 2.93 -11.34
N LEU A 105 -5.12 2.83 -10.25
CA LEU A 105 -5.67 2.69 -8.89
C LEU A 105 -6.53 3.89 -8.49
N ARG A 106 -6.11 5.11 -8.83
CA ARG A 106 -6.90 6.33 -8.59
C ARG A 106 -8.20 6.34 -9.39
N ALA A 107 -8.19 5.85 -10.63
CA ALA A 107 -9.39 5.83 -11.49
C ALA A 107 -10.48 4.87 -10.97
N ILE A 108 -10.09 3.83 -10.22
CA ILE A 108 -10.99 2.79 -9.72
C ILE A 108 -11.50 3.12 -8.30
N ALA A 109 -10.86 4.06 -7.60
CA ALA A 109 -11.20 4.45 -6.24
C ALA A 109 -12.55 5.19 -6.17
N SER A 110 -13.43 4.76 -5.27
CA SER A 110 -14.72 5.43 -5.07
C SER A 110 -14.67 6.60 -4.10
N ARG A 111 -13.79 6.57 -3.10
CA ARG A 111 -13.72 7.55 -2.00
C ARG A 111 -12.27 7.89 -1.66
N PHE A 112 -12.03 9.15 -1.30
CA PHE A 112 -10.73 9.64 -0.85
C PHE A 112 -10.85 10.29 0.54
N VAL A 113 -9.83 10.11 1.37
CA VAL A 113 -9.76 10.62 2.76
C VAL A 113 -8.40 11.24 3.05
#